data_AF-A0A1A9W1Z5-F1
#
_entry.id   AF-A0A1A9W1Z5-F1
#
_cell.length_a   1.000
_cell.length_b   1.000
_cell.length_c   1.000
_cell.angle_alpha   90.00
_cell.angle_beta   90.00
_cell.angle_gamma   90.00
#
_symmetry.space_group_name_H-M   'P 1'
#
loop_
_entity.id
_entity.type
_entity.pdbx_description
1 polymer ?
#
loop_
_entity_poly.entity_id
_entity_poly.type
_entity_poly.pdbx_seq_one_letter_code
_entity_poly.pdbx_strand_id
1 'polypeptide(L)'
;MFFKLNLLSLAGLGLFLILLEGCFCDAEKLECPKNEFVLCGSGCQVQCKELHKHCPIEVLKFTDACYCLPGYAREESGICIPLKECLKKNKQEKVEEEEEAKEPEQP
;
A
#
# COMPACT_ATOMS: atom_id res chain seq x y z
N MET A 1 10.06 -46.83 -25.36
CA MET A 1 10.90 -46.58 -24.16
C MET A 1 10.24 -45.46 -23.40
N PHE A 2 9.26 -45.77 -22.57
CA PHE A 2 8.41 -44.78 -21.92
C PHE A 2 8.38 -45.08 -20.42
N PHE A 3 8.85 -44.10 -19.65
CA PHE A 3 8.59 -43.88 -18.22
C PHE A 3 9.06 -44.95 -17.22
N LYS A 4 10.38 -45.05 -17.01
CA LYS A 4 10.92 -45.27 -15.66
C LYS A 4 11.24 -43.92 -15.03
N LEU A 5 10.23 -43.06 -14.87
CA LEU A 5 10.37 -41.88 -14.01
C LEU A 5 10.26 -42.37 -12.57
N ASN A 6 11.40 -42.47 -11.91
CA ASN A 6 11.50 -42.89 -10.52
C ASN A 6 10.69 -41.92 -9.64
N LEU A 7 10.02 -42.40 -8.60
CA LEU A 7 9.17 -41.58 -7.72
C LEU A 7 9.95 -40.41 -7.09
N LEU A 8 11.24 -40.63 -6.82
CA LEU A 8 12.21 -39.61 -6.39
C LEU A 8 12.48 -38.54 -7.47
N SER A 9 12.43 -38.90 -8.76
CA SER A 9 12.64 -37.97 -9.88
C SER A 9 11.41 -37.08 -10.13
N LEU A 10 10.20 -37.57 -9.85
CA LEU A 10 8.97 -36.78 -9.92
C LEU A 10 8.86 -35.80 -8.74
N ALA A 11 9.25 -36.24 -7.54
CA ALA A 11 9.31 -35.38 -6.36
C ALA A 11 10.35 -34.25 -6.52
N GLY A 12 11.50 -34.54 -7.15
CA GLY A 12 12.52 -33.54 -7.45
C GLY A 12 12.08 -32.48 -8.46
N LEU A 13 11.36 -32.86 -9.52
CA LEU A 13 10.82 -31.92 -10.50
C LEU A 13 9.71 -31.04 -9.90
N GLY A 14 8.84 -31.59 -9.04
CA GLY A 14 7.82 -30.81 -8.34
C GLY A 14 8.43 -29.77 -7.39
N LEU A 15 9.47 -30.13 -6.64
CA LEU A 15 10.16 -29.22 -5.73
C LEU A 15 10.96 -28.14 -6.49
N PHE A 16 11.49 -28.48 -7.66
CA PHE A 16 12.15 -27.53 -8.57
C PHE A 16 11.15 -26.52 -9.18
N LEU A 17 9.94 -26.96 -9.52
CA LEU A 17 8.86 -26.06 -9.96
C LEU A 17 8.42 -25.12 -8.84
N ILE A 18 8.25 -25.61 -7.61
CA ILE A 18 7.90 -24.77 -6.44
C ILE A 18 8.98 -23.71 -6.12
N LEU A 19 10.25 -23.98 -6.43
CA LEU A 19 11.35 -23.02 -6.22
C LEU A 19 11.55 -22.04 -7.39
N LEU A 20 11.10 -22.38 -8.60
CA LEU A 20 11.07 -21.49 -9.76
C LEU A 20 9.88 -20.52 -9.72
N GLU A 21 8.82 -20.96 -9.08
CA GLU A 21 7.61 -20.22 -8.78
C GLU A 21 7.94 -19.29 -7.57
N GLY A 22 8.63 -18.18 -7.85
CA GLY A 22 8.97 -17.14 -6.87
C GLY A 22 7.78 -16.28 -6.42
N CYS A 23 7.91 -15.67 -5.23
CA CYS A 23 7.00 -14.70 -4.58
C CYS A 23 5.74 -14.34 -5.40
N PHE A 24 4.72 -15.20 -5.33
CA PHE A 24 3.43 -14.88 -5.94
C PHE A 24 2.66 -13.99 -5.00
N CYS A 25 2.21 -12.90 -5.59
CA CYS A 25 1.16 -12.10 -5.04
C CYS A 25 -0.15 -12.70 -5.54
N ASP A 26 -0.96 -13.20 -4.61
CA ASP A 26 -2.19 -13.92 -4.88
C ASP A 26 -3.34 -12.92 -4.90
N ALA A 27 -3.37 -12.09 -5.95
CA ALA A 27 -4.32 -10.99 -6.10
C ALA A 27 -5.75 -11.44 -6.47
N GLU A 28 -6.10 -12.73 -6.33
CA GLU A 28 -7.28 -13.31 -6.99
C GLU A 28 -8.62 -12.87 -6.37
N LYS A 29 -8.64 -12.13 -5.26
CA LYS A 29 -9.92 -11.63 -4.71
C LYS A 29 -9.84 -10.36 -3.85
N LEU A 30 -8.98 -9.41 -4.21
CA LEU A 30 -9.00 -8.11 -3.53
C LEU A 30 -9.89 -7.12 -4.28
N GLU A 31 -11.06 -6.83 -3.72
CA GLU A 31 -11.92 -5.75 -4.21
C GLU A 31 -11.54 -4.44 -3.50
N CYS A 32 -11.13 -3.44 -4.28
CA CYS A 32 -10.77 -2.14 -3.76
C CYS A 32 -11.92 -1.14 -3.82
N PRO A 33 -12.03 -0.25 -2.81
CA PRO A 33 -13.02 0.81 -2.83
C PRO A 33 -12.69 1.87 -3.89
N LYS A 34 -13.54 2.90 -3.99
CA LYS A 34 -13.41 3.94 -5.00
C LYS A 34 -12.05 4.66 -4.89
N ASN A 35 -11.49 4.98 -6.05
CA ASN A 35 -10.19 5.65 -6.21
C ASN A 35 -8.99 4.83 -5.73
N GLU A 36 -9.12 3.51 -5.68
CA GLU A 36 -8.05 2.60 -5.31
C GLU A 36 -7.82 1.55 -6.39
N PHE A 37 -6.62 0.98 -6.43
CA PHE A 37 -6.23 -0.11 -7.32
C PHE A 37 -5.47 -1.18 -6.54
N VAL A 38 -5.59 -2.43 -6.98
CA VAL A 38 -4.82 -3.54 -6.43
C VAL A 38 -3.40 -3.44 -6.98
N LEU A 39 -2.42 -3.44 -6.10
CA LEU A 39 -1.02 -3.56 -6.45
C LEU A 39 -0.36 -4.60 -5.55
N CYS A 40 0.37 -5.52 -6.16
CA CYS A 40 1.39 -6.21 -5.41
C CYS A 40 2.67 -5.39 -5.44
N GLY A 41 3.04 -4.84 -4.28
CA GLY A 41 4.15 -3.91 -4.20
C GLY A 41 4.58 -3.66 -2.77
N SER A 42 5.63 -2.85 -2.64
CA SER A 42 6.05 -2.30 -1.36
C SER A 42 4.91 -1.50 -0.74
N GLY A 43 4.62 -1.72 0.55
CA GLY A 43 3.53 -1.08 1.32
C GLY A 43 3.57 0.45 1.47
N CYS A 44 4.32 1.16 0.65
CA CYS A 44 4.42 2.60 0.65
C CYS A 44 3.18 3.23 -0.01
N GLN A 45 2.28 3.79 0.81
CA GLN A 45 1.11 4.53 0.38
C GLN A 45 1.13 5.95 0.97
N VAL A 46 0.87 6.97 0.13
CA VAL A 46 0.83 8.38 0.56
C VAL A 46 -0.43 8.67 1.37
N GLN A 47 -0.27 9.22 2.57
CA GLN A 47 -1.36 9.74 3.40
C GLN A 47 -1.49 11.26 3.28
N CYS A 48 -2.69 11.82 3.44
CA CYS A 48 -2.90 13.28 3.39
C CYS A 48 -2.06 14.04 4.45
N LYS A 49 -1.94 13.48 5.67
CA LYS A 49 -1.14 14.05 6.77
C LYS A 49 0.37 14.05 6.48
N GLU A 50 0.80 13.19 5.55
CA GLU A 50 2.20 12.98 5.19
C GLU A 50 2.49 13.45 3.77
N LEU A 51 1.63 14.30 3.23
CA LEU A 51 1.81 14.82 1.89
C LEU A 51 3.16 15.54 1.77
N HIS A 52 3.94 15.14 0.76
CA HIS A 52 5.33 15.56 0.51
C HIS A 52 6.40 14.99 1.46
N LYS A 53 6.06 14.08 2.37
CA LYS A 53 7.07 13.32 3.12
C LYS A 53 7.62 12.19 2.25
N HIS A 54 8.87 11.81 2.51
CA HIS A 54 9.48 10.67 1.85
C HIS A 54 8.78 9.38 2.28
N CYS A 55 8.28 8.61 1.32
CA CYS A 55 7.66 7.33 1.58
C CYS A 55 8.69 6.20 1.31
N PRO A 56 9.22 5.54 2.35
CA PRO A 56 10.26 4.53 2.19
C PRO A 56 9.66 3.28 1.54
N ILE A 57 10.15 2.94 0.35
CA ILE A 57 9.81 1.69 -0.34
C ILE A 57 10.53 0.55 0.40
N GLU A 58 9.79 -0.23 1.19
CA GLU A 58 10.33 -1.43 1.84
C GLU A 58 10.35 -2.61 0.87
N VAL A 59 11.53 -2.93 0.35
CA VAL A 59 11.75 -3.97 -0.68
C VAL A 59 11.53 -5.41 -0.17
N LEU A 60 11.29 -5.61 1.13
CA LEU A 60 11.08 -6.94 1.73
C LEU A 60 9.62 -7.16 2.17
N LYS A 61 8.74 -6.19 2.00
CA LYS A 61 7.33 -6.28 2.38
C LYS A 61 6.44 -6.06 1.17
N PHE A 62 6.17 -7.16 0.46
CA PHE A 62 5.18 -7.22 -0.61
C PHE A 62 3.90 -7.81 -0.06
N THR A 63 2.81 -7.06 -0.17
CA THR A 63 1.47 -7.53 0.18
C THR A 63 0.49 -7.06 -0.87
N ASP A 64 -0.44 -7.93 -1.24
CA ASP A 64 -1.62 -7.54 -2.01
C ASP A 64 -2.46 -6.59 -1.16
N ALA A 65 -2.52 -5.33 -1.59
CA ALA A 65 -3.26 -4.28 -0.90
C ALA A 65 -3.88 -3.30 -1.90
N CYS A 66 -4.84 -2.52 -1.39
CA CYS A 66 -5.45 -1.44 -2.14
C CYS A 66 -4.68 -0.15 -1.93
N TYR A 67 -4.22 0.43 -3.04
CA TYR A 67 -3.45 1.67 -3.05
C TYR A 67 -4.26 2.78 -3.71
N CYS A 68 -4.14 4.01 -3.21
CA CYS A 68 -4.76 5.16 -3.84
C CYS A 68 -4.26 5.33 -5.28
N LEU A 69 -5.17 5.62 -6.22
CA LEU A 69 -4.82 5.97 -7.59
C LEU A 69 -3.84 7.14 -7.65
N PRO A 70 -3.04 7.25 -8.73
CA PRO A 70 -2.20 8.42 -8.96
C PRO A 70 -2.99 9.74 -8.85
N GLY A 71 -2.51 10.69 -8.04
CA GLY A 71 -3.21 11.95 -7.77
C GLY A 71 -4.21 11.90 -6.62
N TYR A 72 -4.27 10.79 -5.88
CA TYR A 72 -5.05 10.60 -4.66
C TYR A 72 -4.13 10.24 -3.48
N ALA A 73 -4.57 10.55 -2.26
CA ALA A 73 -3.93 10.12 -1.02
C ALA A 73 -4.98 9.70 0.02
N ARG A 74 -4.58 8.82 0.94
CA ARG A 74 -5.48 8.27 1.95
C ARG A 74 -5.64 9.28 3.07
N GLU A 75 -6.88 9.65 3.37
CA GLU A 75 -7.19 10.46 4.55
C GLU A 75 -7.42 9.57 5.79
N GLU A 76 -7.56 10.19 6.96
CA GLU A 76 -7.70 9.50 8.24
C GLU A 76 -8.96 8.62 8.35
N SER A 77 -10.03 8.94 7.59
CA SER A 77 -11.22 8.09 7.50
C SER A 77 -10.99 6.79 6.71
N GLY A 78 -9.80 6.64 6.10
CA GLY A 78 -9.43 5.46 5.33
C GLY A 78 -9.84 5.53 3.87
N ILE A 79 -10.38 6.63 3.33
CA ILE A 79 -10.72 6.76 1.91
C ILE A 79 -9.63 7.50 1.13
N CYS A 80 -9.53 7.22 -0.18
CA CYS A 80 -8.64 7.96 -1.08
C CYS A 80 -9.35 9.18 -1.68
N ILE A 81 -8.85 10.38 -1.34
CA ILE A 81 -9.34 11.67 -1.85
C ILE A 81 -8.30 12.35 -2.76
N PRO A 82 -8.71 13.28 -3.64
CA PRO A 82 -7.77 14.00 -4.50
C PRO A 82 -6.72 14.77 -3.68
N LEU A 83 -5.48 14.82 -4.14
CA LEU A 83 -4.41 15.58 -3.46
C LEU A 83 -4.77 17.05 -3.21
N LYS A 84 -5.54 17.67 -4.12
CA LYS A 84 -6.04 19.04 -3.97
C LYS A 84 -6.94 19.22 -2.74
N GLU A 85 -7.66 18.18 -2.35
CA GLU A 85 -8.50 18.18 -1.18
C GLU A 85 -7.68 18.01 0.11
N CYS A 86 -6.67 17.11 0.11
CA CYS A 86 -5.69 17.04 1.21
C CYS A 86 -5.05 18.42 1.47
N LEU A 87 -4.61 19.12 0.40
CA LEU A 87 -4.00 20.45 0.52
C LEU A 87 -4.92 21.50 1.16
N LYS A 88 -6.24 21.39 0.93
CA LYS A 88 -7.22 22.29 1.57
C LYS A 88 -7.35 21.97 3.06
N LYS A 89 -7.46 20.69 3.41
CA LYS A 89 -7.57 20.22 4.81
C LYS A 89 -6.34 20.62 5.63
N ASN A 90 -5.14 20.31 5.13
CA ASN A 90 -3.88 20.67 5.79
C ASN A 90 -3.69 22.19 5.93
N LYS A 91 -4.36 23.00 5.10
CA LYS A 91 -4.34 24.46 5.23
C LYS A 91 -5.30 24.94 6.33
N GLN A 92 -6.44 24.30 6.48
CA GLN A 92 -7.40 24.59 7.55
C GLN A 92 -6.85 24.19 8.91
N GLU A 93 -6.28 22.99 9.04
CA GLU A 93 -5.63 22.51 10.27
C GLU A 93 -4.54 23.48 10.76
N LYS A 94 -3.74 24.06 9.86
CA LYS A 94 -2.72 25.06 10.24
C LYS A 94 -3.31 26.37 10.75
N VAL A 95 -4.48 26.77 10.22
CA VAL A 95 -5.16 27.98 10.69
C VAL A 95 -5.72 27.73 12.08
N GLU A 96 -6.28 26.55 12.32
CA GLU A 96 -6.80 26.13 13.63
C GLU A 96 -5.66 26.00 14.66
N GLU A 97 -4.52 25.41 14.27
CA GLU A 97 -3.34 25.27 15.14
C GLU A 97 -2.69 26.63 15.47
N GLU A 98 -2.68 27.57 14.52
CA GLU A 98 -2.24 28.96 14.78
C GLU A 98 -3.23 29.75 15.66
N GLU A 99 -4.52 29.43 15.61
CA GLU A 99 -5.56 30.07 16.43
C GLU A 99 -5.58 29.52 17.86
N GLU A 100 -5.37 28.20 18.03
CA GLU A 100 -5.23 27.54 19.34
C GLU A 100 -3.92 27.94 20.04
N ALA A 101 -2.82 28.13 19.29
CA ALA A 101 -1.58 28.67 19.82
C ALA A 101 -1.66 30.15 20.28
N LYS A 102 -2.81 30.81 20.06
CA LYS A 102 -3.07 32.19 20.48
C LYS A 102 -3.91 32.29 21.75
N GLU A 103 -4.37 31.18 22.32
CA GLU A 103 -5.11 31.21 23.58
C GLU A 103 -4.15 31.48 24.76
N PRO A 104 -4.30 32.60 25.49
CA PRO A 104 -3.50 32.84 26.68
C PRO A 104 -3.90 31.87 27.79
N GLU A 105 -2.92 31.26 28.46
CA GLU A 105 -3.11 30.53 29.72
C GLU A 105 -4.02 31.35 30.64
N GLN A 106 -5.24 30.86 30.84
CA GLN A 106 -6.16 31.42 31.83
C GLN A 106 -5.68 31.00 33.23
N PRO A 107 -5.67 31.92 34.21
CA PRO A 107 -5.07 31.73 35.53
C PRO A 107 -5.78 30.70 36.42
#